data_AF-A0A7G6ZD84-F1
#
_entry.id   AF-A0A7G6ZD84-F1
#
_cell.length_a   1.000
_cell.length_b   1.000
_cell.length_c   1.000
_cell.angle_alpha   90.00
_cell.angle_beta   90.00
_cell.angle_gamma   90.00
#
_symmetry.space_group_name_H-M   'P 1'
#
loop_
_entity.id
_entity.type
_entity.pdbx_description
1 polymer ?
#
loop_
_entity_poly.entity_id
_entity_poly.type
_entity_poly.pdbx_seq_one_letter_code
_entity_poly.pdbx_strand_id
1 'polypeptide(L)'
;MEIGTSLEQFRACLRSDQARGRLGLTLSAEDAIWVAEDPTRSADYYARWVSAREAEKSAPAAVVDASSEAEHEVVFQPVYVPTPVALPGRQSVPVSGAQVRSTTTPPQTSIGHRSTPTDASEVAGIPTRGFGSGVLPFVLSLIAICFTTTPFIVLPLGLIGVVLALRLLLKSPLGYRGRGLAIAGLVIGVVAIGIDLAIMAIVLAAEFG
;
A
#
# COMPACT_ATOMS: atom_id res chain seq x y z
N MET A 1 -16.27 9.89 -22.02
CA MET A 1 -14.83 9.84 -22.27
C MET A 1 -14.30 8.59 -21.59
N GLU A 2 -14.04 7.53 -22.35
CA GLU A 2 -13.27 6.39 -21.81
C GLU A 2 -11.85 6.91 -21.60
N ILE A 3 -11.37 6.89 -20.36
CA ILE A 3 -9.97 7.23 -20.06
C ILE A 3 -9.14 6.08 -20.60
N GLY A 4 -8.63 6.24 -21.83
CA GLY A 4 -7.71 5.30 -22.43
C GLY A 4 -6.45 5.15 -21.58
N THR A 5 -5.89 3.94 -21.52
CA THR A 5 -4.60 3.68 -20.89
C THR A 5 -3.53 4.49 -21.62
N SER A 6 -2.76 5.34 -20.94
CA SER A 6 -1.71 6.10 -21.61
C SER A 6 -0.54 5.20 -22.04
N LEU A 7 0.26 5.65 -23.01
CA LEU A 7 1.46 4.91 -23.46
C LEU A 7 2.41 4.61 -22.29
N GLU A 8 2.62 5.56 -21.39
CA GLU A 8 3.47 5.38 -20.21
C GLU A 8 2.90 4.34 -19.23
N GLN A 9 1.58 4.34 -19.03
CA GLN A 9 0.91 3.31 -18.23
C GLN A 9 1.04 1.93 -18.89
N PHE A 10 0.92 1.86 -20.21
CA PHE A 10 1.12 0.62 -20.96
C PHE A 10 2.55 0.08 -20.78
N ARG A 11 3.57 0.94 -20.88
CA ARG A 11 4.97 0.56 -20.62
C ARG A 11 5.18 0.07 -19.19
N ALA A 12 4.56 0.71 -18.21
CA ALA A 12 4.61 0.26 -16.82
C ALA A 12 3.95 -1.13 -16.67
N CYS A 13 2.84 -1.38 -17.37
CA CYS A 13 2.16 -2.69 -17.36
C CYS A 13 3.00 -3.79 -18.01
N LEU A 14 3.78 -3.51 -19.06
CA LEU A 14 4.66 -4.51 -19.68
C LEU A 14 5.69 -5.09 -18.69
N ARG A 15 6.14 -4.30 -17.70
CA ARG A 15 7.11 -4.75 -16.69
C ARG A 15 6.52 -5.66 -15.60
N SER A 16 5.20 -5.84 -15.55
CA SER A 16 4.52 -6.64 -14.55
C SER A 16 3.73 -7.77 -15.19
N ASP A 17 4.11 -9.02 -14.88
CA ASP A 17 3.45 -10.22 -15.41
C ASP A 17 1.94 -10.22 -15.14
N GLN A 18 1.55 -9.80 -13.94
CA GLN A 18 0.14 -9.71 -13.56
C GLN A 18 -0.60 -8.63 -14.37
N ALA A 19 0.04 -7.50 -14.64
CA ALA A 19 -0.57 -6.43 -15.43
C ALA A 19 -0.69 -6.82 -16.92
N ARG A 20 0.32 -7.51 -17.48
CA ARG A 20 0.26 -8.07 -18.84
C ARG A 20 -0.92 -9.03 -18.99
N GLY A 21 -1.11 -9.93 -18.03
CA GLY A 21 -2.25 -10.86 -18.01
C GLY A 21 -3.60 -10.14 -18.00
N ARG A 22 -3.73 -9.02 -17.29
CA ARG A 22 -4.97 -8.21 -17.29
C ARG A 22 -5.24 -7.47 -18.59
N LEU A 23 -4.19 -7.17 -19.37
CA LEU A 23 -4.31 -6.55 -20.69
C LEU A 23 -4.54 -7.57 -21.82
N GLY A 24 -4.57 -8.87 -21.49
CA GLY A 24 -4.67 -9.96 -22.47
C GLY A 24 -3.40 -10.13 -23.30
N LEU A 25 -2.25 -9.62 -22.82
CA LEU A 25 -0.98 -9.70 -23.53
C LEU A 25 -0.30 -11.04 -23.25
N THR A 26 -0.19 -11.89 -24.26
CA THR A 26 0.53 -13.17 -24.22
C THR A 26 2.02 -13.00 -24.55
N LEU A 27 2.68 -11.99 -23.95
CA LEU A 27 4.13 -11.80 -24.10
C LEU A 27 4.91 -12.53 -23.02
N SER A 28 6.02 -13.14 -23.42
CA SER A 28 7.04 -13.63 -22.49
C SER A 28 7.63 -12.46 -21.68
N ALA A 29 8.20 -12.75 -20.50
CA ALA A 29 8.79 -11.71 -19.66
C ALA A 29 9.98 -11.03 -20.36
N GLU A 30 10.78 -11.78 -21.11
CA GLU A 30 11.94 -11.29 -21.86
C GLU A 30 11.51 -10.35 -22.98
N ASP A 31 10.52 -10.75 -23.79
CA ASP A 31 9.98 -9.90 -24.86
C ASP A 31 9.34 -8.64 -24.29
N ALA A 32 8.62 -8.75 -23.17
CA ALA A 32 7.98 -7.61 -22.55
C ALA A 32 8.99 -6.56 -22.06
N ILE A 33 10.13 -7.00 -21.52
CA ILE A 33 11.24 -6.10 -21.14
C ILE A 33 11.85 -5.47 -22.38
N TRP A 34 12.13 -6.26 -23.42
CA TRP A 34 12.69 -5.79 -24.69
C TRP A 34 11.81 -4.75 -25.39
N VAL A 35 10.48 -4.93 -25.35
CA VAL A 35 9.51 -3.94 -25.85
C VAL A 35 9.43 -2.72 -24.94
N ALA A 36 9.52 -2.88 -23.62
CA ALA A 36 9.40 -1.76 -22.67
C ALA A 36 10.63 -0.84 -22.64
N GLU A 37 11.83 -1.35 -22.89
CA GLU A 37 13.08 -0.58 -22.90
C GLU A 37 13.20 0.34 -24.12
N ASP A 38 12.75 -0.10 -25.28
CA ASP A 38 12.80 0.68 -26.52
C ASP A 38 11.50 1.51 -26.70
N PRO A 39 11.58 2.86 -26.64
CA PRO A 39 10.39 3.71 -26.76
C PRO A 39 9.68 3.54 -28.11
N THR A 40 10.42 3.33 -29.20
CA THR A 40 9.85 3.17 -30.53
C THR A 40 9.05 1.88 -30.63
N ARG A 41 9.61 0.76 -30.15
CA ARG A 41 8.90 -0.53 -30.12
C ARG A 41 7.70 -0.51 -29.21
N SER A 42 7.82 0.16 -28.06
CA SER A 42 6.69 0.30 -27.13
C SER A 42 5.53 1.05 -27.76
N ALA A 43 5.80 2.10 -28.54
CA ALA A 43 4.79 2.88 -29.25
C ALA A 43 4.14 2.06 -30.38
N ASP A 44 4.93 1.35 -31.19
CA ASP A 44 4.42 0.49 -32.26
C ASP A 44 3.54 -0.65 -31.71
N TYR A 45 3.98 -1.28 -30.63
CA TYR A 45 3.24 -2.35 -29.98
C TYR A 45 1.94 -1.83 -29.35
N TYR A 46 1.99 -0.66 -28.70
CA TYR A 46 0.81 0.00 -28.14
C TYR A 46 -0.22 0.34 -29.23
N ALA A 47 0.22 0.90 -30.36
CA ALA A 47 -0.68 1.22 -31.47
C ALA A 47 -1.41 -0.03 -31.99
N ARG A 48 -0.68 -1.14 -32.21
CA ARG A 48 -1.28 -2.42 -32.63
C ARG A 48 -2.27 -2.96 -31.60
N TRP A 49 -1.93 -2.87 -30.32
CA TRP A 49 -2.80 -3.32 -29.22
C TRP A 49 -4.09 -2.50 -29.14
N VAL A 50 -4.01 -1.17 -29.27
CA VAL A 50 -5.20 -0.30 -29.31
C VAL A 50 -6.08 -0.64 -30.51
N SER A 51 -5.50 -0.76 -31.71
CA SER A 51 -6.26 -1.12 -32.91
C SER A 51 -6.93 -2.49 -32.80
N ALA A 52 -6.28 -3.48 -32.19
CA ALA A 52 -6.88 -4.80 -31.97
C ALA A 52 -8.11 -4.72 -31.05
N ARG A 53 -8.06 -3.89 -30.00
CA ARG A 53 -9.20 -3.69 -29.09
C ARG A 53 -10.34 -2.91 -29.72
N GLU A 54 -10.04 -1.92 -30.54
CA GLU A 54 -11.06 -1.19 -31.30
C GLU A 54 -11.75 -2.11 -32.32
N ALA A 55 -10.99 -3.01 -32.96
CA ALA A 55 -11.53 -4.02 -33.85
C ALA A 55 -12.43 -5.02 -33.10
N GLU A 56 -12.04 -5.47 -31.91
CA GLU A 56 -12.87 -6.33 -31.06
C GLU A 56 -14.17 -5.64 -30.61
N LYS A 57 -14.10 -4.35 -30.27
CA LYS A 57 -15.28 -3.54 -29.91
C LYS A 57 -16.21 -3.29 -31.10
N SER A 58 -15.64 -3.20 -32.31
CA SER A 58 -16.37 -2.94 -33.55
C SER A 58 -16.89 -4.21 -34.21
N ALA A 59 -16.37 -5.38 -33.84
CA ALA A 59 -16.88 -6.65 -34.31
C ALA A 59 -18.36 -6.74 -33.89
N PRO A 60 -19.31 -6.87 -34.84
CA PRO A 60 -20.71 -7.06 -34.49
C PRO A 60 -20.73 -8.29 -33.59
N ALA A 61 -21.31 -8.15 -32.39
CA ALA A 61 -21.45 -9.24 -31.44
C ALA A 61 -22.02 -10.42 -32.23
N ALA A 62 -21.15 -11.36 -32.60
CA ALA A 62 -21.54 -12.50 -33.40
C ALA A 62 -22.64 -13.13 -32.57
N VAL A 63 -23.86 -13.14 -33.12
CA VAL A 63 -25.01 -13.76 -32.48
C VAL A 63 -24.51 -15.15 -32.12
N VAL A 64 -24.25 -15.37 -30.83
CA VAL A 64 -23.89 -16.67 -30.29
C VAL A 64 -25.16 -17.46 -30.52
N ASP A 65 -25.22 -18.11 -31.68
CA ASP A 65 -26.33 -18.93 -32.11
C ASP A 65 -26.44 -20.02 -31.06
N ALA A 66 -27.43 -19.88 -30.19
CA ALA A 66 -27.66 -20.70 -29.00
C ALA A 66 -28.14 -22.12 -29.36
N SER A 67 -27.77 -22.62 -30.54
CA SER A 67 -28.34 -23.81 -31.17
C SER A 67 -27.37 -25.00 -31.21
N SER A 68 -26.33 -25.02 -30.38
CA SER A 68 -25.42 -26.18 -30.26
C SER A 68 -25.13 -26.54 -28.81
N GLU A 69 -26.19 -26.79 -28.03
CA GLU A 69 -26.15 -27.73 -26.90
C GLU A 69 -26.26 -29.16 -27.46
N ALA A 70 -25.24 -29.59 -28.22
CA ALA A 70 -25.02 -31.01 -28.48
C ALA A 70 -24.00 -31.51 -27.46
N GLU A 71 -24.53 -31.99 -26.32
CA GLU A 71 -23.96 -33.01 -25.44
C GLU A 71 -22.49 -33.38 -25.68
N HIS A 72 -21.56 -32.48 -25.35
CA HIS A 72 -20.20 -32.90 -25.02
C HIS A 72 -20.19 -33.21 -23.54
N GLU A 73 -20.39 -34.48 -23.21
CA GLU A 73 -20.04 -35.07 -21.94
C GLU A 73 -18.56 -34.77 -21.68
N VAL A 74 -18.30 -33.65 -21.01
CA VAL A 74 -16.97 -33.31 -20.51
C VAL A 74 -16.71 -34.29 -19.37
N VAL A 75 -16.12 -35.43 -19.72
CA VAL A 75 -15.50 -36.35 -18.79
C VAL A 75 -14.45 -35.55 -18.04
N PHE A 76 -14.78 -35.11 -16.82
CA PHE A 76 -13.85 -34.52 -15.88
C PHE A 76 -12.79 -35.57 -15.55
N GLN A 77 -11.70 -35.59 -16.30
CA GLN A 77 -10.50 -36.25 -15.80
C GLN A 77 -10.01 -35.45 -14.59
N PRO A 78 -9.81 -36.09 -13.43
CA PRO A 78 -9.24 -35.42 -12.28
C PRO A 78 -7.86 -34.91 -12.66
N VAL A 79 -7.72 -33.59 -12.78
CA VAL A 79 -6.43 -32.93 -12.98
C VAL A 79 -5.59 -33.25 -11.74
N TYR A 80 -4.63 -34.15 -11.92
CA TYR A 80 -3.63 -34.49 -10.92
C TYR A 80 -2.79 -33.24 -10.69
N VAL A 81 -3.05 -32.51 -9.61
CA VAL A 81 -2.20 -31.41 -9.17
C VAL A 81 -0.93 -32.04 -8.59
N PRO A 82 0.24 -31.91 -9.23
CA PRO A 82 1.46 -32.44 -8.65
C PRO A 82 1.74 -31.72 -7.34
N THR A 83 1.79 -32.49 -6.26
CA THR A 83 2.19 -32.05 -4.93
C THR A 83 3.55 -31.34 -5.04
N PRO A 84 3.72 -30.13 -4.49
CA PRO A 84 5.03 -29.47 -4.47
C PRO A 84 5.98 -30.34 -3.65
N VAL A 85 6.98 -30.91 -4.33
CA VAL A 85 8.12 -31.58 -3.70
C VAL A 85 8.85 -30.53 -2.86
N ALA A 86 8.79 -30.68 -1.54
CA ALA A 86 9.55 -29.87 -0.61
C ALA A 86 11.05 -30.14 -0.86
N LEU A 87 11.75 -29.18 -1.47
CA LEU A 87 13.21 -29.17 -1.48
C LEU A 87 13.71 -28.90 -0.05
N PRO A 88 14.50 -29.80 0.55
CA PRO A 88 15.19 -29.51 1.79
C PRO A 88 16.44 -28.67 1.48
N GLY A 89 16.55 -27.50 2.13
CA GLY A 89 17.81 -26.76 2.23
C GLY A 89 17.91 -25.53 1.32
N ARG A 90 17.30 -24.41 1.75
CA ARG A 90 17.82 -23.09 1.38
C ARG A 90 18.17 -22.34 2.65
N GLN A 91 19.43 -22.49 3.03
CA GLN A 91 20.10 -21.83 4.14
C GLN A 91 20.06 -20.31 3.88
N SER A 92 19.29 -19.57 4.68
CA SER A 92 19.29 -18.11 4.65
C SER A 92 20.61 -17.61 5.22
N VAL A 93 21.47 -17.05 4.37
CA VAL A 93 22.68 -16.34 4.78
C VAL A 93 22.27 -15.01 5.44
N PRO A 94 22.78 -14.67 6.63
CA PRO A 94 22.55 -13.37 7.24
C PRO A 94 23.31 -12.30 6.46
N VAL A 95 22.59 -11.35 5.84
CA VAL A 95 23.19 -10.14 5.27
C VAL A 95 23.60 -9.23 6.44
N SER A 96 24.91 -9.22 6.68
CA SER A 96 25.60 -8.36 7.63
C SER A 96 25.47 -6.89 7.23
N GLY A 97 25.24 -6.05 8.24
CA GLY A 97 24.94 -4.62 8.08
C GLY A 97 26.07 -3.79 7.49
N ALA A 98 25.67 -2.78 6.73
CA ALA A 98 26.47 -1.60 6.45
C ALA A 98 25.74 -0.39 7.03
N GLN A 99 26.14 0.03 8.25
CA GLN A 99 25.83 1.36 8.74
C GLN A 99 26.61 2.39 7.92
N VAL A 100 25.91 3.23 7.17
CA VAL A 100 26.49 4.45 6.60
C VAL A 100 26.19 5.58 7.57
N ARG A 101 27.23 5.93 8.34
CA ARG A 101 27.32 7.12 9.19
C ARG A 101 27.97 8.22 8.35
N SER A 102 27.24 9.30 8.07
CA SER A 102 27.84 10.58 7.69
C SER A 102 27.11 11.73 8.38
N THR A 103 27.78 12.20 9.42
CA THR A 103 27.57 13.42 10.17
C THR A 103 27.88 14.61 9.25
N THR A 104 26.94 15.52 9.02
CA THR A 104 27.25 16.84 8.45
C THR A 104 26.66 17.92 9.36
N THR A 105 27.54 18.47 10.19
CA THR A 105 27.32 19.62 11.05
C THR A 105 27.40 20.90 10.21
N PRO A 106 26.45 21.85 10.30
CA PRO A 106 26.62 23.17 9.72
C PRO A 106 27.47 24.09 10.63
N PRO A 107 28.24 25.04 10.05
CA PRO A 107 29.05 25.98 10.82
C PRO A 107 28.20 27.04 11.55
N GLN A 108 28.44 27.21 12.85
CA GLN A 108 27.94 28.34 13.64
C GLN A 108 28.71 29.61 13.29
N THR A 109 28.01 30.59 12.74
CA THR A 109 28.49 31.97 12.63
C THR A 109 28.20 32.70 13.94
N SER A 110 29.25 32.91 14.73
CA SER A 110 29.28 33.75 15.92
C SER A 110 29.24 35.23 15.54
N ILE A 111 28.19 35.96 15.94
CA ILE A 111 28.20 37.44 15.98
C ILE A 111 27.62 37.94 17.32
N GLY A 112 28.53 38.40 18.17
CA GLY A 112 28.49 39.63 18.98
C GLY A 112 27.20 40.10 19.67
N HIS A 113 27.24 40.04 21.01
CA HIS A 113 26.92 41.10 21.98
C HIS A 113 25.75 42.08 21.71
N ARG A 114 24.75 42.05 22.60
CA ARG A 114 24.30 43.24 23.35
C ARG A 114 23.62 42.83 24.66
N SER A 115 24.24 43.21 25.77
CA SER A 115 23.69 43.11 27.13
C SER A 115 22.67 44.22 27.35
N THR A 116 21.49 43.87 27.83
CA THR A 116 20.61 44.78 28.59
C THR A 116 20.23 44.09 29.90
N PRO A 117 20.49 44.71 31.06
CA PRO A 117 19.96 44.25 32.34
C PRO A 117 18.50 44.71 32.49
N THR A 118 17.83 44.31 33.59
CA THR A 118 16.51 44.79 34.05
C THR A 118 15.33 43.99 33.45
N ASP A 119 14.47 43.25 34.17
CA ASP A 119 14.11 43.25 35.58
C ASP A 119 13.75 41.84 36.07
N ALA A 120 14.06 41.60 37.34
CA ALA A 120 13.71 40.40 38.08
C ALA A 120 12.19 40.30 38.27
N SER A 121 11.55 39.42 37.50
CA SER A 121 10.34 38.74 37.95
C SER A 121 10.77 37.40 38.53
N GLU A 122 10.90 37.40 39.86
CA GLU A 122 11.06 36.23 40.72
C GLU A 122 9.81 35.35 40.60
N VAL A 123 9.75 34.55 39.52
CA VAL A 123 8.80 33.45 39.40
C VAL A 123 9.29 32.36 40.35
N ALA A 124 8.65 32.30 41.51
CA ALA A 124 8.87 31.28 42.54
C ALA A 124 8.96 29.89 41.89
N GLY A 125 10.19 29.39 41.78
CA GLY A 125 10.51 28.12 41.17
C GLY A 125 9.94 26.98 41.99
N ILE A 126 8.96 26.28 41.44
CA ILE A 126 8.58 24.95 41.90
C ILE A 126 9.84 24.09 41.79
N PRO A 127 10.40 23.56 42.89
CA PRO A 127 11.62 22.78 42.83
C PRO A 127 11.34 21.49 42.05
N THR A 128 11.78 21.46 40.78
CA THR A 128 11.86 20.26 39.95
C THR A 128 12.97 19.37 40.50
N ARG A 129 12.69 18.72 41.64
CA ARG A 129 13.61 17.83 42.33
C ARG A 129 13.74 16.53 41.52
N GLY A 130 14.75 16.52 40.65
CA GLY A 130 15.48 15.36 40.16
C GLY A 130 14.70 14.06 39.95
N PHE A 131 13.97 13.96 38.83
CA PHE A 131 13.72 12.66 38.20
C PHE A 131 14.79 12.46 37.11
N GLY A 132 15.53 11.38 37.25
CA GLY A 132 16.87 11.18 36.68
C GLY A 132 16.97 11.21 35.16
N SER A 133 18.19 11.47 34.69
CA SER A 133 18.74 11.33 33.33
C SER A 133 17.79 11.72 32.18
N GLY A 134 18.14 12.71 31.36
CA GLY A 134 17.34 13.22 30.23
C GLY A 134 16.79 12.21 29.20
N VAL A 135 17.06 10.92 29.37
CA VAL A 135 16.42 9.79 28.70
C VAL A 135 14.92 9.71 28.99
N LEU A 136 14.46 9.92 30.23
CA LEU A 136 13.04 9.76 30.57
C LEU A 136 12.11 10.78 29.85
N PRO A 137 12.41 12.09 29.83
CA PRO A 137 11.61 13.04 29.05
C PRO A 137 11.73 12.79 27.54
N PHE A 138 12.87 12.29 27.05
CA PHE A 138 13.03 11.93 25.64
C PHE A 138 12.15 10.72 25.25
N VAL A 139 12.12 9.67 26.07
CA VAL A 139 11.27 8.48 25.83
C VAL A 139 9.79 8.87 25.91
N LEU A 140 9.39 9.69 26.88
CA LEU A 140 8.01 10.20 26.97
C LEU A 140 7.64 11.06 25.75
N SER A 141 8.54 11.91 25.26
CA SER A 141 8.33 12.67 24.04
C SER A 141 8.20 11.77 22.81
N LEU A 142 9.02 10.72 22.71
CA LEU A 142 8.95 9.75 21.61
C LEU A 142 7.62 8.98 21.62
N ILE A 143 7.19 8.53 22.80
CA ILE A 143 5.89 7.88 23.00
C ILE A 143 4.77 8.84 22.62
N ALA A 144 4.82 10.10 23.07
CA ALA A 144 3.84 11.12 22.72
C ALA A 144 3.78 11.37 21.20
N ILE A 145 4.93 11.43 20.52
CA ILE A 145 4.99 11.57 19.06
C ILE A 145 4.37 10.35 18.37
N CYS A 146 4.70 9.13 18.80
CA CYS A 146 4.07 7.93 18.25
C CYS A 146 2.55 7.96 18.43
N PHE A 147 2.04 8.25 19.63
CA PHE A 147 0.60 8.30 19.88
C PHE A 147 -0.12 9.46 19.18
N THR A 148 0.55 10.59 18.95
CA THR A 148 -0.05 11.74 18.23
C THR A 148 0.00 11.57 16.72
N THR A 149 1.04 10.96 16.16
CA THR A 149 1.15 10.73 14.69
C THR A 149 0.39 9.50 14.21
N THR A 150 0.26 8.47 15.05
CA THR A 150 -0.49 7.24 14.72
C THR A 150 -1.90 7.51 14.22
N PRO A 151 -2.78 8.30 14.88
CA PRO A 151 -4.14 8.52 14.39
C PRO A 151 -4.17 9.24 13.03
N PHE A 152 -3.22 10.14 12.75
CA PHE A 152 -3.16 10.83 11.46
C PHE A 152 -2.85 9.90 10.28
N ILE A 153 -2.10 8.82 10.52
CA ILE A 153 -1.74 7.84 9.48
C ILE A 153 -2.76 6.69 9.46
N VAL A 154 -3.17 6.22 10.63
CA VAL A 154 -4.04 5.05 10.79
C VAL A 154 -5.48 5.36 10.41
N LEU A 155 -6.02 6.54 10.71
CA LEU A 155 -7.39 6.90 10.28
C LEU A 155 -7.59 6.85 8.77
N PRO A 156 -6.78 7.53 7.92
CA PRO A 156 -7.00 7.49 6.48
C PRO A 156 -6.74 6.10 5.89
N LEU A 157 -5.72 5.38 6.36
CA LEU A 157 -5.48 3.99 5.92
C LEU A 157 -6.61 3.05 6.31
N GLY A 158 -7.08 3.14 7.56
CA GLY A 158 -8.20 2.35 8.08
C GLY A 158 -9.49 2.63 7.31
N LEU A 159 -9.77 3.90 7.03
CA LEU A 159 -10.94 4.31 6.24
C LEU A 159 -10.88 3.74 4.81
N ILE A 160 -9.72 3.84 4.14
CA ILE A 160 -9.52 3.26 2.80
C ILE A 160 -9.72 1.74 2.86
N GLY A 161 -9.16 1.07 3.87
CA GLY A 161 -9.32 -0.37 4.07
C GLY A 161 -10.78 -0.78 4.24
N VAL A 162 -11.54 -0.06 5.07
CA VAL A 162 -12.98 -0.29 5.29
C VAL A 162 -13.78 -0.09 4.01
N VAL A 163 -13.51 0.99 3.25
CA VAL A 163 -14.19 1.27 1.98
C VAL A 163 -13.91 0.18 0.94
N LEU A 164 -12.67 -0.29 0.84
CA LEU A 164 -12.29 -1.38 -0.07
C LEU A 164 -12.95 -2.70 0.35
N ALA A 165 -12.94 -3.03 1.65
CA ALA A 165 -13.61 -4.21 2.18
C ALA A 165 -15.11 -4.18 1.89
N LEU A 166 -15.79 -3.04 2.10
CA LEU A 166 -17.21 -2.86 1.78
C LEU A 166 -17.47 -3.05 0.29
N ARG A 167 -16.67 -2.44 -0.58
CA ARG A 167 -16.83 -2.57 -2.04
C ARG A 167 -16.67 -4.02 -2.50
N LEU A 168 -15.71 -4.74 -1.94
CA LEU A 168 -15.53 -6.17 -2.23
C LEU A 168 -16.71 -7.00 -1.71
N LEU A 169 -17.20 -6.71 -0.50
CA LEU A 169 -18.35 -7.40 0.10
C LEU A 169 -19.65 -7.19 -0.68
N LEU A 170 -19.92 -5.97 -1.13
CA LEU A 170 -21.11 -5.62 -1.90
C LEU A 170 -21.09 -6.22 -3.31
N LYS A 171 -19.90 -6.34 -3.92
CA LYS A 171 -19.76 -6.83 -5.30
C LYS A 171 -19.66 -8.37 -5.41
N SER A 172 -19.45 -9.07 -4.31
CA SER A 172 -19.25 -10.52 -4.32
C SER A 172 -20.58 -11.29 -4.18
N PRO A 173 -20.83 -12.35 -4.97
CA PRO A 173 -21.98 -13.23 -4.79
C PRO A 173 -21.82 -14.14 -3.56
N LEU A 174 -22.95 -14.55 -2.95
CA LEU A 174 -22.97 -15.44 -1.77
C LEU A 174 -22.27 -16.77 -2.13
N GLY A 175 -21.19 -17.10 -1.42
CA GLY A 175 -20.44 -18.35 -1.63
C GLY A 175 -18.98 -18.21 -2.09
N TYR A 176 -18.48 -17.00 -2.36
CA TYR A 176 -17.08 -16.82 -2.75
C TYR A 176 -16.09 -17.21 -1.62
N ARG A 177 -15.17 -18.12 -1.94
CA ARG A 177 -14.08 -18.58 -1.04
C ARG A 177 -13.11 -17.42 -0.82
N GLY A 178 -13.28 -16.69 0.29
CA GLY A 178 -12.49 -15.48 0.61
C GLY A 178 -13.25 -14.39 1.38
N ARG A 179 -14.60 -14.45 1.43
CA ARG A 179 -15.41 -13.47 2.18
C ARG A 179 -15.08 -13.43 3.68
N GLY A 180 -14.69 -14.56 4.27
CA GLY A 180 -14.34 -14.64 5.69
C GLY A 180 -13.18 -13.70 6.06
N LEU A 181 -12.17 -13.57 5.20
CA LEU A 181 -11.03 -12.68 5.44
C LEU A 181 -11.42 -11.20 5.32
N ALA A 182 -12.26 -10.86 4.34
CA ALA A 182 -12.76 -9.49 4.18
C ALA A 182 -13.63 -9.05 5.36
N ILE A 183 -14.47 -9.95 5.88
CA ILE A 183 -15.29 -9.69 7.08
C ILE A 183 -14.38 -9.56 8.32
N ALA A 184 -13.41 -10.44 8.51
CA ALA A 184 -12.48 -10.34 9.63
C ALA A 184 -11.68 -9.02 9.60
N GLY A 185 -11.19 -8.62 8.42
CA GLY A 185 -10.51 -7.34 8.22
C GLY A 185 -11.41 -6.14 8.52
N LEU A 186 -12.68 -6.20 8.11
CA LEU A 186 -13.67 -5.16 8.41
C LEU A 186 -13.90 -5.04 9.93
N VAL A 187 -14.12 -6.16 10.62
CA VAL A 187 -14.38 -6.18 12.06
C VAL A 187 -13.18 -5.63 12.83
N ILE A 188 -11.96 -6.09 12.51
CA ILE A 188 -10.73 -5.60 13.13
C ILE A 188 -10.56 -4.10 12.88
N GLY A 189 -10.81 -3.63 11.64
CA GLY A 189 -10.72 -2.22 11.29
C GLY A 189 -11.69 -1.33 12.07
N VAL A 190 -12.95 -1.74 12.20
CA VAL A 190 -13.96 -1.01 12.97
C VAL A 190 -13.61 -0.95 14.46
N VAL A 191 -13.15 -2.07 15.04
CA VAL A 191 -12.71 -2.13 16.44
C VAL A 191 -11.51 -1.21 16.69
N ALA A 192 -10.52 -1.22 15.80
CA ALA A 192 -9.34 -0.38 15.91
C ALA A 192 -9.70 1.12 15.88
N ILE A 193 -10.53 1.55 14.92
CA ILE A 193 -11.01 2.94 14.83
C ILE A 193 -11.79 3.32 16.09
N GLY A 194 -12.63 2.42 16.61
CA GLY A 194 -13.38 2.66 17.85
C GLY A 194 -12.49 2.86 19.07
N ILE A 195 -11.42 2.07 19.20
CA ILE A 195 -10.44 2.20 20.29
C ILE A 195 -9.70 3.55 20.18
N ASP A 196 -9.24 3.92 18.99
CA ASP A 196 -8.55 5.21 18.76
C ASP A 196 -9.44 6.41 19.12
N LEU A 197 -10.72 6.38 18.72
CA LEU A 197 -11.68 7.42 19.07
C LEU A 197 -11.96 7.48 20.58
N ALA A 198 -12.05 6.33 21.25
CA ALA A 198 -12.26 6.28 22.69
C ALA A 198 -11.06 6.87 23.46
N ILE A 199 -9.83 6.55 23.06
CA ILE A 199 -8.62 7.12 23.65
C ILE A 199 -8.60 8.64 23.44
N MET A 200 -8.87 9.12 22.22
CA MET A 200 -8.95 10.55 21.94
C MET A 200 -10.01 11.26 22.79
N ALA A 201 -11.19 10.65 22.96
CA ALA A 201 -12.25 11.22 23.79
C ALA A 201 -11.86 11.30 25.28
N ILE A 202 -11.17 10.29 25.82
CA ILE A 202 -10.66 10.30 27.20
C ILE A 202 -9.63 11.43 27.38
N VAL A 203 -8.69 11.57 26.43
CA VAL A 203 -7.68 12.63 26.46
C VAL A 203 -8.35 14.00 26.42
N LEU A 204 -9.34 14.19 25.53
CA LEU A 204 -10.09 15.44 25.44
C LEU A 204 -10.87 15.73 26.73
N ALA A 205 -11.52 14.72 27.31
CA ALA A 205 -12.24 14.86 28.57
C ALA A 205 -11.32 15.21 29.75
N ALA A 206 -10.08 14.70 29.75
CA ALA A 206 -9.09 15.02 30.77
C ALA A 206 -8.51 16.45 30.63
N GLU A 207 -8.45 16.99 29.41
CA GLU A 207 -7.96 18.34 29.16
C GLU A 207 -9.01 19.42 29.47
N PHE A 208 -10.30 19.13 29.26
CA PHE A 208 -11.39 20.11 29.34
C PHE A 208 -12.37 19.89 30.52
N GLY A 209 -12.16 18.88 31.35
CA GLY A 209 -13.02 18.55 32.51
C GLY A 209 -12.36 18.86 33.84
#